data_AF-A0A2N0MHP2-F1
#
_entry.id   AF-A0A2N0MHP2-F1
#
_cell.length_a   1.000
_cell.length_b   1.000
_cell.length_c   1.000
_cell.angle_alpha   90.00
_cell.angle_beta   90.00
_cell.angle_gamma   90.00
#
_symmetry.space_group_name_H-M   'P 1'
#
loop_
_entity.id
_entity.type
_entity.pdbx_description
1 polymer ?
#
loop_
_entity_poly.entity_id
_entity_poly.type
_entity_poly.pdbx_seq_one_letter_code
_entity_poly.pdbx_strand_id
1 'polypeptide(L)'
;MNLTMIFAMGIAVIGLFTGAALLFFAGMGVAAYTWFTRPRRYLIYANSLVIEYGRPRIKVISLAEISHLEMLSLPIGDRLRVVLLNGRRTMILAKDLDTFREKLDQALESYQGGTSGGQQQDPSQNPRIIDQAPEQPQNQPEDGTEAILDPDKKPDYEGPSPG
;
A
#
# COMPACT_ATOMS: atom_id res chain seq x y z
N MET A 1 -13.59 -1.21 4.33
CA MET A 1 -12.93 -0.07 5.00
C MET A 1 -11.79 -0.58 5.86
N ASN A 2 -10.76 0.23 6.12
CA ASN A 2 -9.70 -0.13 7.05
C ASN A 2 -10.16 0.05 8.51
N LEU A 3 -9.94 -0.98 9.34
CA LEU A 3 -10.37 -1.01 10.75
C LEU A 3 -9.80 0.17 11.55
N THR A 4 -8.54 0.53 11.34
CA THR A 4 -7.89 1.68 11.99
C THR A 4 -8.61 3.01 11.73
N MET A 5 -9.14 3.19 10.50
CA MET A 5 -9.88 4.40 10.13
C MET A 5 -11.24 4.43 10.84
N ILE A 6 -11.94 3.29 10.88
CA ILE A 6 -13.23 3.18 11.57
C ILE A 6 -13.06 3.44 13.07
N PHE A 7 -12.04 2.83 13.67
CA PHE A 7 -11.71 3.00 15.09
C PHE A 7 -11.36 4.45 15.43
N ALA A 8 -10.47 5.08 14.64
CA ALA A 8 -10.11 6.49 14.81
C ALA A 8 -11.33 7.42 14.67
N MET A 9 -12.25 7.10 13.76
CA MET A 9 -13.48 7.86 13.60
C MET A 9 -14.44 7.68 14.79
N GLY A 10 -14.49 6.48 15.38
CA GLY A 10 -15.20 6.23 16.64
C GLY A 10 -14.66 7.06 17.81
N ILE A 11 -13.33 7.15 17.96
CA ILE A 11 -12.68 8.00 18.97
C ILE A 11 -13.04 9.47 18.75
N ALA A 12 -13.04 9.95 17.51
CA ALA A 12 -13.41 11.33 17.20
C ALA A 12 -14.86 11.63 17.61
N VAL A 13 -15.78 10.71 17.32
CA VAL A 13 -17.20 10.84 17.69
C VAL A 13 -17.37 10.87 19.22
N ILE A 14 -16.68 9.99 19.95
CA ILE A 14 -16.69 10.00 21.42
C ILE A 14 -16.14 11.33 21.96
N GLY A 15 -15.03 11.82 21.41
CA GLY A 15 -14.45 13.11 21.77
C GLY A 15 -15.40 14.28 21.55
N LEU A 16 -16.21 14.23 20.48
CA LEU A 16 -17.22 15.24 20.18
C LEU A 16 -18.36 15.22 21.22
N PHE A 17 -18.89 14.05 21.56
CA PHE A 17 -20.01 13.91 22.52
C PHE A 17 -19.60 14.17 23.98
N THR A 18 -18.35 13.92 24.33
CA THR A 18 -17.80 14.14 25.69
C THR A 18 -17.22 15.54 25.90
N GLY A 19 -17.13 16.36 24.83
CA GLY A 19 -16.48 17.68 24.88
C GLY A 19 -14.95 17.62 24.97
N ALA A 20 -14.36 16.43 24.85
CA ALA A 20 -12.92 16.22 24.91
C ALA A 20 -12.27 16.58 23.56
N ALA A 21 -11.95 17.87 23.39
CA ALA A 21 -11.36 18.41 22.16
C ALA A 21 -10.10 17.64 21.71
N LEU A 22 -9.25 17.20 22.65
CA LEU A 22 -8.05 16.44 22.33
C LEU A 22 -8.35 15.10 21.64
N LEU A 23 -9.36 14.37 22.12
CA LEU A 23 -9.78 13.09 21.53
C LEU A 23 -10.41 13.30 20.14
N PHE A 24 -11.19 14.36 19.98
CA PHE A 24 -11.76 14.73 18.68
C PHE A 24 -10.67 14.98 17.64
N PHE A 25 -9.71 15.87 17.94
CA PHE A 25 -8.63 16.21 17.00
C PHE A 25 -7.66 15.05 16.78
N ALA A 26 -7.37 14.24 17.81
CA ALA A 26 -6.56 13.04 17.65
C ALA A 26 -7.21 12.01 16.71
N GLY A 27 -8.49 11.69 16.93
CA GLY A 27 -9.24 10.76 16.07
C GLY A 27 -9.35 11.27 14.63
N MET A 28 -9.66 12.56 14.45
CA MET A 28 -9.69 13.20 13.14
C MET A 28 -8.33 13.21 12.45
N GLY A 29 -7.26 13.52 13.17
CA GLY A 29 -5.90 13.56 12.63
C GLY A 29 -5.46 12.19 12.11
N VAL A 30 -5.69 11.13 12.90
CA VAL A 30 -5.38 9.75 12.49
C VAL A 30 -6.22 9.33 11.29
N ALA A 31 -7.53 9.62 11.29
CA ALA A 31 -8.41 9.29 10.17
C ALA A 31 -8.00 10.03 8.87
N ALA A 32 -7.69 11.32 8.96
CA ALA A 32 -7.25 12.14 7.84
C ALA A 32 -5.90 11.67 7.28
N TYR A 33 -4.92 11.40 8.15
CA TYR A 33 -3.62 10.87 7.75
C TYR A 33 -3.75 9.53 7.02
N THR A 34 -4.55 8.64 7.59
CA THR A 34 -4.83 7.31 7.08
C THR A 34 -5.55 7.34 5.73
N TRP A 35 -6.40 8.34 5.49
CA TRP A 35 -7.05 8.57 4.20
C TRP A 35 -6.09 9.14 3.16
N PHE A 36 -5.24 10.10 3.55
CA PHE A 36 -4.37 10.83 2.63
C PHE A 36 -3.17 10.02 2.12
N THR A 37 -2.68 9.07 2.92
CA THR A 37 -1.46 8.31 2.62
C THR A 37 -1.69 7.03 1.81
N ARG A 38 -2.94 6.66 1.54
CA ARG A 38 -3.27 5.39 0.91
C ARG A 38 -3.46 5.50 -0.60
N PRO A 39 -2.77 4.69 -1.42
CA PRO A 39 -3.08 4.58 -2.85
C PRO A 39 -4.50 4.03 -3.02
N ARG A 40 -5.27 4.58 -3.97
CA ARG A 40 -6.66 4.19 -4.20
C ARG A 40 -6.82 3.31 -5.41
N ARG A 41 -6.24 3.71 -6.54
CA ARG A 41 -6.43 3.06 -7.83
C ARG A 41 -5.16 3.13 -8.66
N TYR A 42 -4.91 2.07 -9.41
CA TYR A 42 -3.91 2.04 -10.47
C TYR A 42 -4.63 1.88 -11.81
N LEU A 43 -4.34 2.79 -12.74
CA LEU A 43 -4.91 2.83 -14.08
C LEU A 43 -3.77 2.66 -15.08
N ILE A 44 -3.85 1.63 -15.92
CA ILE A 44 -2.89 1.42 -17.00
C ILE A 44 -3.55 1.87 -18.30
N TYR A 45 -3.00 2.93 -18.90
CA TYR A 45 -3.36 3.44 -20.22
C TYR A 45 -2.34 2.98 -21.27
N ALA A 46 -2.68 3.11 -22.55
CA ALA A 46 -1.82 2.72 -23.66
C ALA A 46 -0.48 3.48 -23.74
N ASN A 47 -0.39 4.66 -23.13
CA ASN A 47 0.79 5.53 -23.17
C ASN A 47 1.35 5.86 -21.76
N SER A 48 0.61 5.54 -20.69
CA SER A 48 0.93 6.02 -19.36
C SER A 48 0.33 5.14 -18.26
N LEU A 49 1.06 5.07 -17.16
CA LEU A 49 0.61 4.51 -15.90
C LEU A 49 0.16 5.66 -14.99
N VAL A 50 -1.10 5.65 -14.57
CA VAL A 50 -1.65 6.64 -13.65
C VAL A 50 -1.89 6.00 -12.29
N ILE A 51 -1.27 6.59 -11.27
CA ILE A 51 -1.40 6.19 -9.88
C ILE A 51 -2.24 7.24 -9.16
N GLU A 52 -3.43 6.85 -8.75
CA GLU A 52 -4.33 7.72 -7.98
C GLU A 52 -4.16 7.43 -6.48
N TYR A 53 -3.60 8.38 -5.74
CA TYR A 53 -3.54 8.31 -4.28
C TYR A 53 -4.83 8.85 -3.64
N GLY A 54 -5.47 9.83 -4.28
CA GLY A 54 -6.69 10.46 -3.84
C GLY A 54 -6.83 11.83 -4.49
N ARG A 55 -7.90 12.58 -4.21
CA ARG A 55 -7.99 13.98 -4.67
C ARG A 55 -7.26 14.87 -3.68
N PRO A 56 -6.30 15.72 -4.10
CA PRO A 56 -5.90 16.04 -5.49
C PRO A 56 -4.64 15.30 -6.01
N ARG A 57 -4.04 14.38 -5.24
CA ARG A 57 -2.77 13.72 -5.61
C ARG A 57 -2.93 12.61 -6.65
N ILE A 58 -2.66 12.95 -7.91
CA ILE A 58 -2.58 12.03 -9.05
C ILE A 58 -1.14 12.06 -9.59
N LYS A 59 -0.52 10.89 -9.79
CA LYS A 59 0.81 10.77 -10.39
C LYS A 59 0.70 10.05 -11.72
N VAL A 60 1.13 10.71 -12.80
CA VAL A 60 1.18 10.15 -14.15
C VAL A 60 2.62 9.81 -14.48
N ILE A 61 2.87 8.58 -14.94
CA ILE A 61 4.18 8.08 -15.37
C ILE A 61 4.02 7.67 -16.83
N SER A 62 4.79 8.29 -17.74
CA SER A 62 4.77 7.88 -19.15
C SER A 62 5.43 6.51 -19.32
N LEU A 63 4.85 5.62 -20.14
CA LEU A 63 5.47 4.32 -20.46
C LEU A 63 6.84 4.49 -21.14
N ALA A 64 7.03 5.57 -21.90
CA ALA A 64 8.32 5.91 -22.51
C ALA A 64 9.42 6.23 -21.48
N GLU A 65 9.03 6.65 -20.27
CA GLU A 65 9.97 6.96 -19.19
C GLU A 65 10.29 5.73 -18.32
N ILE A 66 9.60 4.61 -18.53
CA ILE A 66 9.85 3.38 -17.77
C ILE A 66 11.03 2.64 -18.40
N SER A 67 12.04 2.35 -17.57
CA SER A 67 13.19 1.55 -17.97
C SER A 67 12.87 0.06 -17.87
N HIS A 68 12.42 -0.38 -16.70
CA HIS A 68 12.09 -1.78 -16.41
C HIS A 68 11.29 -1.88 -15.11
N LEU A 69 10.72 -3.07 -14.89
CA LEU A 69 9.99 -3.42 -13.68
C LEU A 69 10.82 -4.40 -12.85
N GLU A 70 10.98 -4.11 -11.56
CA GLU A 70 11.64 -5.00 -10.59
C GLU A 70 10.61 -5.55 -9.61
N MET A 71 10.59 -6.87 -9.40
CA MET A 71 9.90 -7.47 -8.26
C MET A 71 10.80 -7.40 -7.05
N LEU A 72 10.27 -6.88 -5.95
CA LEU A 72 10.98 -6.75 -4.69
C LEU A 72 10.21 -7.50 -3.61
N SER A 73 10.73 -8.66 -3.24
CA SER A 73 10.21 -9.44 -2.13
C SER A 73 10.70 -8.86 -0.80
N LEU A 74 9.77 -8.29 -0.03
CA LEU A 74 10.03 -7.86 1.35
C LEU A 74 9.47 -8.90 2.32
N PRO A 75 9.96 -8.93 3.58
CA PRO A 75 9.36 -9.77 4.64
C PRO A 75 7.87 -9.50 4.88
N ILE A 76 7.40 -8.31 4.47
CA ILE A 76 6.01 -7.83 4.64
C ILE A 76 5.18 -8.05 3.36
N GLY A 77 5.73 -8.75 2.36
CA GLY A 77 5.08 -9.09 1.10
C GLY A 77 5.79 -8.52 -0.14
N ASP A 78 5.43 -9.06 -1.29
CA ASP A 78 6.00 -8.65 -2.58
C ASP A 78 5.53 -7.26 -3.00
N ARG A 79 6.42 -6.52 -3.67
CA ARG A 79 6.15 -5.19 -4.21
C ARG A 79 6.73 -5.06 -5.60
N LEU A 80 6.01 -4.35 -6.46
CA LEU A 80 6.50 -4.05 -7.80
C LEU A 80 7.15 -2.67 -7.78
N ARG A 81 8.39 -2.59 -8.20
CA ARG A 81 9.11 -1.33 -8.33
C ARG A 81 9.23 -0.96 -9.81
N VAL A 82 8.68 0.19 -10.15
CA VAL A 82 8.83 0.81 -11.47
C VAL A 82 10.09 1.67 -11.45
N VAL A 83 11.08 1.31 -12.25
CA VAL A 83 12.32 2.07 -12.41
C VAL A 83 12.20 2.94 -13.66
N LEU A 84 12.37 4.25 -13.51
CA LEU A 84 12.32 5.20 -14.60
C LEU A 84 13.71 5.41 -15.22
N LEU A 85 13.76 5.86 -16.48
CA LEU A 85 14.99 6.19 -17.21
C LEU A 85 15.82 7.28 -16.51
N ASN A 86 15.16 8.19 -15.78
CA ASN A 86 15.83 9.22 -14.98
C ASN A 86 16.37 8.71 -13.63
N GLY A 87 16.32 7.40 -13.37
CA GLY A 87 16.77 6.76 -12.13
C GLY A 87 15.79 6.89 -10.95
N ARG A 88 14.66 7.59 -11.11
CA ARG A 88 13.61 7.64 -10.08
C ARG A 88 12.93 6.28 -9.99
N ARG A 89 12.51 5.91 -8.78
CA ARG A 89 11.87 4.62 -8.49
C ARG A 89 10.51 4.87 -7.85
N THR A 90 9.49 4.17 -8.31
CA THR A 90 8.14 4.21 -7.71
C THR A 90 7.76 2.81 -7.27
N MET A 91 7.44 2.65 -5.99
CA MET A 91 6.93 1.39 -5.46
C MET A 91 5.42 1.32 -5.68
N ILE A 92 4.94 0.20 -6.20
CA ILE A 92 3.54 -0.10 -6.43
C ILE A 92 3.15 -1.25 -5.51
N LEU A 93 2.04 -1.05 -4.83
CA LEU A 93 1.40 -2.06 -4.00
C LEU A 93 0.01 -2.31 -4.59
N ALA A 94 -0.09 -3.30 -5.48
CA ALA A 94 -1.34 -3.77 -6.05
C ALA A 94 -1.89 -4.93 -5.22
N LYS A 95 -3.20 -5.21 -5.33
CA LYS A 95 -3.84 -6.35 -4.65
C LYS A 95 -3.38 -7.66 -5.27
N ASP A 96 -3.42 -7.71 -6.60
CA ASP A 96 -2.89 -8.81 -7.39
C ASP A 96 -1.66 -8.31 -8.15
N LEU A 97 -0.49 -8.51 -7.54
CA LEU A 97 0.76 -7.97 -8.05
C LEU A 97 1.17 -8.64 -9.37
N ASP A 98 0.90 -9.93 -9.50
CA ASP A 98 1.24 -10.72 -10.67
C ASP A 98 0.39 -10.32 -11.86
N THR A 99 -0.94 -10.25 -11.69
CA THR A 99 -1.85 -9.76 -12.74
C THR A 99 -1.56 -8.30 -13.12
N PHE A 100 -1.25 -7.45 -12.14
CA PHE A 100 -0.88 -6.06 -12.41
C PHE A 100 0.41 -5.97 -13.22
N ARG A 101 1.43 -6.75 -12.83
CA ARG A 101 2.71 -6.81 -13.54
C ARG A 101 2.51 -7.27 -14.97
N GLU A 102 1.82 -8.39 -15.19
CA GLU A 102 1.60 -8.96 -16.52
C GLU A 102 0.90 -7.96 -17.44
N LYS A 103 -0.11 -7.25 -16.94
CA LYS A 103 -0.80 -6.19 -17.71
C LYS A 103 0.08 -4.98 -17.99
N LEU A 104 0.97 -4.61 -17.08
CA LEU A 104 1.90 -3.50 -17.28
C LEU A 104 3.01 -3.88 -18.28
N ASP A 105 3.53 -5.09 -18.20
CA ASP A 105 4.49 -5.66 -19.16
C ASP A 105 3.85 -5.73 -20.56
N GLN A 106 2.61 -6.21 -20.67
CA GLN A 106 1.85 -6.20 -21.92
C GLN A 106 1.63 -4.77 -22.48
N ALA A 107 1.36 -3.79 -21.62
CA ALA A 107 1.22 -2.40 -22.03
C ALA A 107 2.55 -1.79 -22.52
N LEU A 108 3.68 -2.15 -21.89
CA LEU A 108 5.01 -1.74 -22.32
C LEU A 108 5.40 -2.34 -23.67
N GLU A 109 5.16 -3.63 -23.85
CA GLU A 109 5.45 -4.35 -25.10
C GLU A 109 4.60 -3.81 -26.26
N SER A 110 3.30 -3.61 -26.04
CA SER A 110 2.41 -3.02 -27.04
C SER A 110 2.76 -1.57 -27.37
N TYR A 111 3.20 -0.77 -26.37
CA TYR A 111 3.72 0.57 -26.61
C TYR A 111 4.97 0.53 -27.51
N GLN A 112 5.97 -0.29 -27.17
CA GLN A 112 7.22 -0.39 -27.93
C GLN A 112 7.01 -0.98 -29.34
N GLY A 113 6.16 -2.00 -29.48
CA GLY A 113 5.80 -2.61 -30.76
C GLY A 113 4.89 -1.73 -31.63
N GLY A 114 4.10 -0.83 -31.03
CA GLY A 114 3.23 0.12 -31.73
C GLY A 114 3.91 1.44 -32.12
N THR A 115 5.06 1.78 -31.55
CA THR A 115 5.78 3.04 -31.85
C THR A 115 6.40 3.07 -33.26
N SER A 116 6.16 2.06 -34.10
CA SER A 116 6.50 2.09 -35.54
C SER A 116 5.45 2.77 -36.44
N GLY A 117 4.36 3.32 -35.91
CA GLY A 117 3.38 4.06 -36.70
C GLY A 117 2.61 5.06 -35.87
N GLY A 118 2.84 6.36 -36.09
CA GLY A 118 2.11 7.42 -35.43
C GLY A 118 0.60 7.29 -35.63
N GLN A 119 -0.14 7.11 -34.53
CA GLN A 119 -1.58 7.32 -34.50
C GLN A 119 -1.94 8.27 -33.37
N GLN A 120 -2.51 9.40 -33.79
CA GLN A 120 -3.23 10.39 -33.00
C GLN A 120 -4.16 9.69 -32.00
N GLN A 121 -3.96 9.92 -30.71
CA GLN A 121 -4.78 9.32 -29.64
C GLN A 121 -6.05 10.15 -29.41
N ASP A 122 -7.18 9.51 -29.69
CA ASP A 122 -8.54 9.99 -29.39
C ASP A 122 -8.80 9.90 -27.87
N PRO A 123 -9.22 10.98 -27.17
CA PRO A 123 -9.31 11.04 -25.70
C PRO A 123 -10.44 10.19 -25.06
N SER A 124 -11.05 9.26 -25.81
CA SER A 124 -12.21 8.47 -25.38
C SER A 124 -11.89 7.04 -24.92
N GLN A 125 -10.61 6.66 -24.77
CA GLN A 125 -10.27 5.31 -24.29
C GLN A 125 -10.58 5.14 -22.80
N ASN A 126 -11.61 4.32 -22.54
CA ASN A 126 -11.94 3.83 -21.20
C ASN A 126 -10.70 3.22 -20.52
N PRO A 127 -10.27 3.73 -19.35
CA PRO A 127 -9.18 3.13 -18.60
C PRO A 127 -9.51 1.68 -18.22
N ARG A 128 -8.56 0.76 -18.41
CA ARG A 128 -8.59 -0.53 -17.71
C ARG A 128 -8.23 -0.26 -16.25
N ILE A 129 -9.27 -0.12 -15.41
CA ILE A 129 -9.12 -0.03 -13.95
C ILE A 129 -8.73 -1.42 -13.47
N ILE A 130 -7.46 -1.59 -13.06
CA ILE A 130 -6.97 -2.94 -12.74
C ILE A 130 -7.13 -3.25 -11.26
N ASP A 131 -7.03 -2.29 -10.35
CA ASP A 131 -7.23 -2.58 -8.92
C ASP A 131 -7.52 -1.37 -8.03
N GLN A 132 -8.34 -1.60 -6.99
CA GLN A 132 -8.36 -0.81 -5.77
C GLN A 132 -7.35 -1.39 -4.79
N ALA A 133 -6.54 -0.54 -4.14
CA ALA A 133 -5.54 -1.02 -3.18
C ALA A 133 -6.18 -1.88 -2.08
N PRO A 134 -5.53 -2.97 -1.64
CA PRO A 134 -6.11 -3.89 -0.67
C PRO A 134 -6.37 -3.19 0.68
N GLU A 135 -7.55 -3.44 1.23
CA GLU A 135 -7.83 -3.19 2.63
C GLU A 135 -7.13 -4.27 3.45
N GLN A 136 -6.26 -3.86 4.36
CA GLN A 136 -5.59 -4.80 5.25
C GLN A 136 -6.62 -5.47 6.16
N PRO A 137 -6.71 -6.80 6.21
CA PRO A 137 -7.20 -7.49 7.38
C PRO A 137 -6.11 -7.37 8.45
N GLN A 138 -6.15 -6.30 9.26
CA GLN A 138 -5.50 -6.34 10.56
C GLN A 138 -6.43 -7.13 11.47
N ASN A 139 -6.15 -8.41 11.68
CA ASN A 139 -6.52 -9.17 12.88
C ASN A 139 -5.71 -10.47 12.90
N GLN A 140 -4.52 -10.39 13.51
CA GLN A 140 -3.90 -11.55 14.15
C GLN A 140 -3.34 -11.01 15.47
N PRO A 141 -4.05 -11.19 16.60
CA PRO A 141 -3.37 -11.19 17.87
C PRO A 141 -2.43 -12.40 17.82
N GLU A 142 -1.12 -12.14 17.87
CA GLU A 142 -0.16 -13.19 18.17
C GLU A 142 -0.54 -13.74 19.55
N ASP A 143 -1.09 -14.96 19.57
CA ASP A 143 -1.15 -15.79 20.77
C ASP A 143 0.28 -16.25 21.07
N GLY A 144 1.07 -15.30 21.57
CA GLY A 144 2.42 -15.46 22.06
C GLY A 144 2.38 -15.24 23.56
N THR A 145 2.12 -16.32 24.28
CA THR A 145 2.33 -16.56 25.70
C THR A 145 2.94 -15.38 26.46
N GLU A 146 2.10 -14.61 27.15
CA GLU A 146 2.54 -13.68 28.19
C GLU A 146 3.27 -14.50 29.26
N ALA A 147 4.60 -14.47 29.22
CA ALA A 147 5.43 -14.77 30.37
C ALA A 147 5.14 -13.68 31.41
N ILE A 148 4.18 -13.95 32.29
CA ILE A 148 4.02 -13.22 33.54
C ILE A 148 5.36 -13.37 34.28
N LEU A 149 6.18 -12.34 34.20
CA LEU A 149 7.33 -12.16 35.09
C LEU A 149 6.74 -11.86 36.48
N ASP A 150 6.50 -12.92 37.24
CA ASP A 150 6.23 -12.85 38.68
C ASP A 150 7.52 -12.37 39.37
N PRO A 151 7.56 -11.14 39.92
CA PRO A 151 8.77 -10.58 40.51
C PRO A 151 9.20 -11.29 41.81
N ASP A 152 8.40 -12.21 42.35
CA ASP A 152 8.71 -12.93 43.60
C ASP A 152 9.14 -14.40 43.39
N LYS A 153 9.26 -14.88 42.15
CA LYS A 153 9.73 -16.25 41.91
C LYS A 153 11.26 -16.34 41.88
N LYS A 154 11.85 -16.75 43.00
CA LYS A 154 13.29 -17.03 43.14
C LYS A 154 13.72 -18.13 42.15
N PRO A 155 14.86 -18.00 41.45
CA PRO A 155 15.32 -19.03 40.51
C PRO A 155 15.76 -20.29 41.26
N ASP A 156 15.11 -21.41 40.95
CA ASP A 156 15.54 -22.73 41.38
C ASP A 156 16.76 -23.14 40.54
N TYR A 157 17.96 -22.98 41.11
CA TYR A 157 19.18 -23.50 40.51
C TYR A 157 19.32 -24.99 40.82
N GLU A 158 18.83 -25.86 39.94
CA GLU A 158 19.34 -27.24 39.86
C GLU A 158 20.64 -27.23 39.06
N GLY A 159 21.78 -27.25 39.77
CA GLY A 159 23.08 -27.52 39.18
C GLY A 159 23.17 -28.99 38.72
N PRO A 160 23.98 -29.31 37.70
CA PRO A 160 24.15 -30.69 37.26
C PRO A 160 24.80 -31.53 38.36
N SER A 161 24.16 -32.66 38.67
CA SER A 161 24.67 -33.68 39.60
C SER A 161 26.06 -34.17 39.18
N PRO A 162 27.06 -34.20 40.07
CA PRO A 162 28.35 -34.81 39.73
C PRO A 162 28.20 -36.34 39.70
N GLY A 163 28.81 -36.95 38.69
CA GLY A 163 29.13 -38.38 38.68
C GLY A 163 30.41 -38.68 39.47
#